data_AF-A0A5N6J5C3-F1
#
_entry.id   AF-A0A5N6J5C3-F1
#
_cell.length_a   1.000
_cell.length_b   1.000
_cell.length_c   1.000
_cell.angle_alpha   90.00
_cell.angle_beta   90.00
_cell.angle_gamma   90.00
#
_symmetry.space_group_name_H-M   'P 1'
#
loop_
_entity.id
_entity.type
_entity.pdbx_description
1 polymer ?
#
loop_
_entity_poly.entity_id
_entity_poly.type
_entity_poly.pdbx_seq_one_letter_code
_entity_poly.pdbx_strand_id
1 'polypeptide(L)'
;MYAPVTQADSGNEDAFAIGVAVSDSPTGPFQDAHPSGPIISQSVPPPGNTIQNIDPTVLVDDDGHVYIYFGTFGQLLGYQLDPDMVTVASNVTQVTSLTGYFEAPWLMKRQDVYYMLFAANNAGADSPCTPTSYHACIAYGTAPSPMGPWTFQDVILPIVSSTTSHPGAVEWNGEWYLVYHTADAVGGGHFRRSVAFDKLIWDDSQAPAKINVVQQTFGPKSPSPPTHNVAPQAVASSVHSTPIQYWVQALNDGIIRENPLPPDYWCSYEATDSPQTSTLVYTWNETVQLNGTSMVFFADHAAGANEGVAPPQEWYIEYKDGSGTWQRAANTSSYPLEVTNTPDVVAFETVDTVAIRAILVASGAQGQYAGVGVKEWEALSTTLHSY
;
A
#
# COMPACT_ATOMS: atom_id res chain seq x y z
N MET A 1 9.42 -24.73 10.14
CA MET A 1 8.68 -23.47 9.97
C MET A 1 9.41 -22.40 10.75
N TYR A 2 9.84 -21.34 10.09
CA TYR A 2 10.37 -20.14 10.72
C TYR A 2 9.23 -19.14 10.81
N ALA A 3 9.09 -18.47 11.94
CA ALA A 3 8.01 -17.51 12.14
C ALA A 3 8.45 -16.35 13.04
N PRO A 4 7.91 -15.14 12.82
CA PRO A 4 7.95 -14.08 13.80
C PRO A 4 7.26 -14.54 15.08
N VAL A 5 7.91 -14.31 16.21
CA VAL A 5 7.41 -14.61 17.56
C VAL A 5 7.70 -13.43 18.49
N THR A 6 7.01 -13.38 19.63
CA THR A 6 7.35 -12.47 20.72
C THR A 6 8.21 -13.22 21.73
N GLN A 7 9.45 -12.77 21.94
CA GLN A 7 10.35 -13.36 22.92
C GLN A 7 9.80 -13.16 24.34
N ALA A 8 9.61 -14.25 25.08
CA ALA A 8 9.25 -14.21 26.49
C ALA A 8 10.38 -13.63 27.34
N ASP A 9 10.03 -12.85 28.37
CA ASP A 9 10.96 -12.22 29.33
C ASP A 9 12.12 -11.45 28.66
N SER A 10 11.85 -10.85 27.50
CA SER A 10 12.84 -10.11 26.73
C SER A 10 13.33 -8.85 27.46
N GLY A 11 14.65 -8.65 27.49
CA GLY A 11 15.27 -7.40 27.92
C GLY A 11 15.51 -6.40 26.78
N ASN A 12 15.08 -6.73 25.56
CA ASN A 12 15.25 -5.92 24.37
C ASN A 12 14.19 -4.80 24.29
N GLU A 13 14.48 -3.74 23.53
CA GLU A 13 13.54 -2.64 23.29
C GLU A 13 12.29 -3.14 22.56
N ASP A 14 12.51 -4.01 21.57
CA ASP A 14 11.45 -4.75 20.89
C ASP A 14 11.65 -6.26 21.10
N ALA A 15 10.57 -6.96 21.44
CA ALA A 15 10.55 -8.40 21.66
C ALA A 15 10.29 -9.21 20.38
N PHE A 16 10.12 -8.58 19.21
CA PHE A 16 10.03 -9.28 17.93
C PHE A 16 11.31 -10.07 17.64
N ALA A 17 11.11 -11.38 17.46
CA ALA A 17 12.15 -12.37 17.31
C ALA A 17 11.72 -13.43 16.28
N ILE A 18 12.63 -14.31 15.88
CA ILE A 18 12.34 -15.44 14.99
C ILE A 18 12.49 -16.74 15.75
N GLY A 19 11.39 -17.49 15.82
CA GLY A 19 11.34 -18.84 16.35
C GLY A 19 11.34 -19.89 15.23
N VAL A 20 11.60 -21.14 15.61
CA VAL A 20 11.60 -22.28 14.68
C VAL A 20 10.74 -23.40 15.25
N ALA A 21 9.83 -23.92 14.44
CA ALA A 21 9.05 -25.11 14.76
C ALA A 21 9.31 -26.23 13.74
N VAL A 22 9.34 -27.48 14.20
CA VAL A 22 9.63 -28.69 13.41
C VAL A 22 8.43 -29.64 13.39
N SER A 23 8.25 -30.37 12.29
CA SER A 23 7.20 -31.37 12.10
C SER A 23 7.64 -32.38 11.04
N ASP A 24 7.18 -33.63 11.16
CA ASP A 24 7.35 -34.67 10.14
C ASP A 24 6.38 -34.51 8.94
N SER A 25 5.41 -33.59 9.05
CA SER A 25 4.42 -33.26 8.02
C SER A 25 4.34 -31.75 7.79
N PRO A 26 4.15 -31.26 6.54
CA PRO A 26 3.98 -29.84 6.25
C PRO A 26 2.75 -29.22 6.94
N THR A 27 1.77 -30.03 7.34
CA THR A 27 0.55 -29.59 8.03
C THR A 27 0.59 -29.77 9.54
N GLY A 28 1.73 -30.18 10.10
CA GLY A 28 1.87 -30.45 11.52
C GLY A 28 1.44 -31.86 11.95
N PRO A 29 1.37 -32.14 13.26
CA PRO A 29 1.56 -31.17 14.35
C PRO A 29 3.00 -30.67 14.48
N PHE A 30 3.16 -29.38 14.77
CA PHE A 30 4.46 -28.75 14.98
C PHE A 30 4.90 -28.80 16.45
N GLN A 31 6.21 -28.90 16.67
CA GLN A 31 6.87 -28.78 17.97
C GLN A 31 7.90 -27.65 17.91
N ASP A 32 8.12 -26.96 19.02
CA ASP A 32 9.18 -25.96 19.12
C ASP A 32 10.56 -26.63 18.94
N ALA A 33 11.31 -26.19 17.94
CA ALA A 33 12.60 -26.75 17.58
C ALA A 33 13.75 -26.14 18.42
N HIS A 34 13.52 -25.01 19.10
CA HIS A 34 14.53 -24.32 19.89
C HIS A 34 13.93 -23.76 21.19
N PRO A 35 13.57 -24.62 22.16
CA PRO A 35 12.82 -24.22 23.36
C PRO A 35 13.60 -23.34 24.34
N SER A 36 14.91 -23.13 24.12
CA SER A 36 15.74 -22.21 24.91
C SER A 36 15.53 -20.74 24.55
N GLY A 37 14.81 -20.42 23.46
CA GLY A 37 14.49 -19.06 23.05
C GLY A 37 14.41 -18.90 21.53
N PRO A 38 14.28 -17.67 21.01
CA PRO A 38 14.37 -17.45 19.57
C PRO A 38 15.80 -17.70 19.05
N ILE A 39 15.91 -18.05 17.76
CA ILE A 39 17.22 -18.17 17.10
C ILE A 39 17.77 -16.81 16.67
N ILE A 40 16.89 -15.82 16.49
CA ILE A 40 17.23 -14.44 16.12
C ILE A 40 16.34 -13.49 16.93
N SER A 41 16.94 -12.48 17.55
CA SER A 41 16.30 -11.37 18.28
C SER A 41 17.22 -10.14 18.24
N GLN A 42 16.83 -9.04 18.88
CA GLN A 42 17.72 -7.88 19.02
C GLN A 42 19.01 -8.19 19.81
N SER A 43 19.05 -9.28 20.59
CA SER A 43 20.21 -9.70 21.37
C SER A 43 20.90 -10.98 20.89
N VAL A 44 20.26 -11.74 19.99
CA VAL A 44 20.70 -13.07 19.56
C VAL A 44 20.68 -13.15 18.03
N PRO A 45 21.72 -13.68 17.38
CA PRO A 45 23.04 -13.94 17.95
C PRO A 45 23.76 -12.61 18.30
N PRO A 46 24.72 -12.61 19.24
CA PRO A 46 25.55 -11.44 19.50
C PRO A 46 26.30 -10.98 18.22
N PRO A 47 26.51 -9.66 18.02
CA PRO A 47 26.24 -8.57 18.94
C PRO A 47 24.78 -8.09 18.99
N GLY A 48 23.88 -8.73 18.23
CA GLY A 48 22.48 -8.32 18.13
C GLY A 48 22.22 -7.29 17.03
N ASN A 49 21.01 -6.73 17.03
CA ASN A 49 20.53 -5.69 16.12
C ASN A 49 19.46 -4.83 16.81
N THR A 50 18.96 -3.80 16.14
CA THR A 50 17.97 -2.86 16.69
C THR A 50 16.69 -2.81 15.85
N ILE A 51 16.40 -3.86 15.09
CA ILE A 51 15.24 -3.90 14.18
C ILE A 51 14.16 -4.83 14.74
N GLN A 52 12.95 -4.74 14.19
CA GLN A 52 11.94 -5.78 14.43
C GLN A 52 12.33 -7.00 13.61
N ASN A 53 12.58 -8.13 14.27
CA ASN A 53 13.01 -9.36 13.60
C ASN A 53 11.76 -10.11 13.13
N ILE A 54 11.33 -9.83 11.91
CA ILE A 54 10.12 -10.37 11.29
C ILE A 54 10.40 -10.92 9.89
N ASP A 55 9.40 -11.56 9.32
CA ASP A 55 9.37 -12.06 7.95
C ASP A 55 10.59 -12.91 7.55
N PRO A 56 10.88 -14.02 8.28
CA PRO A 56 11.97 -14.89 7.91
C PRO A 56 11.68 -15.63 6.58
N THR A 57 12.66 -15.62 5.69
CA THR A 57 12.73 -16.52 4.53
C THR A 57 13.96 -17.40 4.65
N VAL A 58 13.84 -18.67 4.24
CA VAL A 58 14.93 -19.64 4.32
C VAL A 58 15.10 -20.36 2.99
N LEU A 59 16.35 -20.51 2.55
CA LEU A 59 16.75 -21.32 1.41
C LEU A 59 17.70 -22.42 1.89
N VAL A 60 17.35 -23.67 1.58
CA VAL A 60 18.30 -24.78 1.61
C VAL A 60 18.84 -24.94 0.20
N ASP A 61 20.12 -24.70 0.02
CA ASP A 61 20.75 -24.70 -1.30
C ASP A 61 21.15 -26.13 -1.73
N ASP A 62 21.49 -26.30 -3.01
CA ASP A 62 21.80 -27.61 -3.62
C ASP A 62 23.01 -28.31 -2.99
N ASP A 63 23.89 -27.55 -2.34
CA ASP A 63 25.06 -28.06 -1.63
C ASP A 63 24.77 -28.41 -0.15
N GLY A 64 23.53 -28.20 0.30
CA GLY A 64 23.07 -28.48 1.66
C GLY A 64 23.30 -27.35 2.66
N HIS A 65 23.89 -26.22 2.27
CA HIS A 65 23.96 -25.04 3.14
C HIS A 65 22.60 -24.37 3.28
N VAL A 66 22.40 -23.71 4.42
CA VAL A 66 21.12 -23.12 4.81
C VAL A 66 21.32 -21.62 5.00
N TYR A 67 20.44 -20.84 4.40
CA TYR A 67 20.51 -19.38 4.46
C TYR A 67 19.18 -18.82 4.93
N ILE A 68 19.24 -17.88 5.87
CA ILE A 68 18.07 -17.16 6.37
C ILE A 68 18.24 -15.68 6.12
N TYR A 69 17.17 -15.04 5.67
CA TYR A 69 17.04 -13.58 5.60
C TYR A 69 15.77 -13.14 6.33
N PHE A 70 15.81 -11.94 6.88
CA PHE A 70 14.73 -11.33 7.63
C PHE A 70 14.94 -9.82 7.68
N GLY A 71 13.90 -9.07 8.01
CA GLY A 71 14.08 -7.63 8.18
C GLY A 71 12.81 -6.82 8.13
N THR A 72 12.96 -5.54 8.44
CA THR A 72 11.87 -4.56 8.46
C THR A 72 12.40 -3.16 8.16
N PHE A 73 11.52 -2.28 7.72
CA PHE A 73 11.70 -0.85 7.47
C PHE A 73 13.11 -0.44 6.99
N GLY A 74 13.54 -0.93 5.82
CA GLY A 74 14.83 -0.52 5.22
C GLY A 74 16.04 -1.30 5.70
N GLN A 75 15.87 -2.29 6.58
CA GLN A 75 16.96 -3.11 7.12
C GLN A 75 16.74 -4.58 6.75
N LEU A 76 17.54 -5.11 5.83
CA LEU A 76 17.58 -6.52 5.46
C LEU A 76 18.85 -7.16 5.98
N LEU A 77 18.69 -8.18 6.83
CA LEU A 77 19.78 -8.93 7.45
C LEU A 77 19.68 -10.41 7.06
N GLY A 78 20.83 -11.08 7.01
CA GLY A 78 20.87 -12.51 6.75
C GLY A 78 22.04 -13.22 7.42
N TYR A 79 21.88 -14.53 7.58
CA TYR A 79 22.89 -15.45 8.11
C TYR A 79 22.91 -16.75 7.31
N GLN A 80 24.06 -17.42 7.34
CA GLN A 80 24.10 -18.85 7.12
C GLN A 80 23.76 -19.56 8.44
N LEU A 81 23.01 -20.66 8.36
CA LEU A 81 22.73 -21.57 9.47
C LEU A 81 23.52 -22.88 9.29
N ASP A 82 23.77 -23.56 10.41
CA ASP A 82 24.22 -24.94 10.38
C ASP A 82 23.11 -25.88 9.85
N PRO A 83 23.45 -27.12 9.43
CA PRO A 83 22.46 -28.08 8.95
C PRO A 83 21.39 -28.48 9.98
N ASP A 84 21.56 -28.11 11.26
CA ASP A 84 20.55 -28.28 12.29
C ASP A 84 19.37 -27.29 12.19
N MET A 85 19.46 -26.32 11.26
CA MET A 85 18.43 -25.34 10.94
C MET A 85 18.12 -24.34 12.07
N VAL A 86 18.85 -24.37 13.19
CA VAL A 86 18.60 -23.53 14.37
C VAL A 86 19.85 -22.82 14.90
N THR A 87 21.04 -23.25 14.50
CA THR A 87 22.31 -22.63 14.91
C THR A 87 22.81 -21.67 13.84
N VAL A 88 23.10 -20.42 14.22
CA VAL A 88 23.69 -19.42 13.31
C VAL A 88 25.19 -19.70 13.13
N ALA A 89 25.62 -19.81 11.87
CA ALA A 89 26.95 -20.28 11.48
C ALA A 89 27.84 -19.20 10.83
N SER A 90 27.35 -17.97 10.66
CA SER A 90 28.10 -16.88 10.05
C SER A 90 27.98 -15.57 10.83
N ASN A 91 28.84 -14.61 10.46
CA ASN A 91 28.57 -13.20 10.77
C ASN A 91 27.33 -12.73 10.00
N VAL A 92 26.73 -11.64 10.48
CA VAL A 92 25.59 -11.01 9.82
C VAL A 92 25.99 -10.46 8.45
N THR A 93 25.13 -10.68 7.46
CA THR A 93 25.17 -9.97 6.19
C THR A 93 24.09 -8.91 6.20
N GLN A 94 24.50 -7.65 6.02
CA GLN A 94 23.58 -6.53 5.84
C GLN A 94 23.46 -6.21 4.34
N VAL A 95 22.23 -6.13 3.84
CA VAL A 95 21.94 -5.83 2.45
C VAL A 95 21.39 -4.42 2.35
N THR A 96 22.13 -3.53 1.70
CA THR A 96 21.78 -2.10 1.52
C THR A 96 21.58 -1.70 0.06
N SER A 97 21.78 -2.64 -0.88
CA SER A 97 21.75 -2.41 -2.32
C SER A 97 20.39 -2.67 -2.97
N LEU A 98 19.40 -3.14 -2.22
CA LEU A 98 18.04 -3.35 -2.70
C LEU A 98 17.21 -2.10 -2.45
N THR A 99 17.12 -1.26 -3.47
CA THR A 99 16.40 0.03 -3.43
C THR A 99 14.97 -0.14 -2.92
N GLY A 100 14.61 0.67 -1.93
CA GLY A 100 13.26 0.70 -1.39
C GLY A 100 12.87 -0.53 -0.57
N TYR A 101 13.82 -1.39 -0.16
CA TYR A 101 13.49 -2.51 0.73
C TYR A 101 12.68 -2.02 1.93
N PHE A 102 11.49 -2.60 2.11
CA PHE A 102 10.59 -2.27 3.21
C PHE A 102 10.51 -3.45 4.16
N GLU A 103 10.03 -4.62 3.72
CA GLU A 103 9.89 -5.83 4.54
C GLU A 103 9.76 -7.08 3.65
N ALA A 104 9.35 -8.21 4.24
CA ALA A 104 8.92 -9.42 3.53
C ALA A 104 9.92 -9.97 2.50
N PRO A 105 11.17 -10.27 2.88
CA PRO A 105 12.12 -10.90 1.97
C PRO A 105 11.63 -12.30 1.59
N TRP A 106 11.82 -12.67 0.33
CA TRP A 106 11.64 -14.02 -0.18
C TRP A 106 12.87 -14.42 -0.99
N LEU A 107 13.68 -15.28 -0.38
CA LEU A 107 14.92 -15.80 -0.97
C LEU A 107 14.60 -17.05 -1.78
N MET A 108 14.99 -17.05 -3.05
CA MET A 108 14.84 -18.20 -3.93
C MET A 108 16.04 -18.33 -4.87
N LYS A 109 16.20 -19.52 -5.45
CA LYS A 109 17.19 -19.82 -6.48
C LYS A 109 16.49 -20.30 -7.74
N ARG A 110 16.98 -19.85 -8.91
CA ARG A 110 16.60 -20.40 -10.21
C ARG A 110 17.87 -20.59 -11.04
N GLN A 111 18.16 -21.85 -11.38
CA GLN A 111 19.45 -22.23 -11.96
C GLN A 111 20.60 -21.77 -11.04
N ASP A 112 21.64 -21.14 -11.57
CA ASP A 112 22.80 -20.69 -10.78
C ASP A 112 22.65 -19.26 -10.23
N VAL A 113 21.45 -18.68 -10.26
CA VAL A 113 21.18 -17.30 -9.82
C VAL A 113 20.23 -17.27 -8.63
N TYR A 114 20.56 -16.44 -7.64
CA TYR A 114 19.73 -16.17 -6.47
C TYR A 114 18.88 -14.93 -6.70
N TYR A 115 17.64 -14.97 -6.26
CA TYR A 115 16.68 -13.88 -6.35
C TYR A 115 16.16 -13.56 -4.95
N MET A 116 16.10 -12.28 -4.62
CA MET A 116 15.47 -11.76 -3.41
C MET A 116 14.26 -10.95 -3.87
N LEU A 117 13.06 -11.49 -3.71
CA LEU A 117 11.82 -10.72 -3.86
C LEU A 117 11.54 -10.05 -2.51
N PHE A 118 10.95 -8.87 -2.51
CA PHE A 118 10.67 -8.15 -1.27
C PHE A 118 9.54 -7.14 -1.44
N ALA A 119 8.87 -6.83 -0.34
CA ALA A 119 7.99 -5.68 -0.29
C ALA A 119 8.83 -4.41 -0.34
N ALA A 120 8.55 -3.56 -1.31
CA ALA A 120 9.27 -2.32 -1.53
C ALA A 120 8.37 -1.10 -1.29
N ASN A 121 8.96 -0.04 -0.77
CA ASN A 121 8.35 1.28 -0.65
C ASN A 121 9.45 2.33 -0.87
N ASN A 122 9.25 3.14 -1.90
CA ASN A 122 10.08 4.31 -2.21
C ASN A 122 9.17 5.45 -2.65
N ALA A 123 8.14 5.71 -1.85
CA ALA A 123 7.11 6.69 -2.13
C ALA A 123 7.68 8.05 -2.55
N GLY A 124 7.06 8.64 -3.56
CA GLY A 124 7.48 9.90 -4.16
C GLY A 124 6.83 10.10 -5.53
N ALA A 125 6.90 11.32 -6.05
CA ALA A 125 6.23 11.70 -7.30
C ALA A 125 6.64 10.82 -8.50
N ASP A 126 7.89 10.36 -8.52
CA ASP A 126 8.45 9.54 -9.60
C ASP A 126 8.63 8.06 -9.16
N SER A 127 7.98 7.64 -8.07
CA SER A 127 8.11 6.27 -7.57
C SER A 127 7.55 5.26 -8.58
N PRO A 128 8.34 4.27 -9.02
CA PRO A 128 7.84 3.18 -9.86
C PRO A 128 7.05 2.12 -9.06
N CYS A 129 6.93 2.30 -7.74
CA CYS A 129 6.44 1.28 -6.81
C CYS A 129 5.15 1.75 -6.13
N THR A 130 5.21 2.85 -5.37
CA THR A 130 4.15 3.24 -4.44
C THR A 130 3.85 4.73 -4.54
N PRO A 131 2.58 5.12 -4.73
CA PRO A 131 2.22 6.53 -4.77
C PRO A 131 2.27 7.19 -3.38
N THR A 132 2.22 6.40 -2.29
CA THR A 132 2.19 6.88 -0.91
C THR A 132 3.09 6.05 0.01
N SER A 133 3.45 6.61 1.16
CA SER A 133 4.27 5.93 2.17
C SER A 133 3.55 4.80 2.91
N TYR A 134 2.24 4.63 2.71
CA TYR A 134 1.43 3.55 3.30
C TYR A 134 1.23 2.35 2.37
N HIS A 135 1.71 2.43 1.14
CA HIS A 135 1.66 1.32 0.19
C HIS A 135 2.99 0.56 0.10
N ALA A 136 2.91 -0.69 -0.37
CA ALA A 136 4.06 -1.46 -0.81
C ALA A 136 3.77 -2.13 -2.17
N CYS A 137 4.79 -2.20 -3.02
CA CYS A 137 4.79 -3.05 -4.21
C CYS A 137 5.71 -4.27 -3.96
N ILE A 138 5.79 -5.22 -4.90
CA ILE A 138 6.84 -6.25 -4.87
C ILE A 138 7.91 -5.90 -5.89
N ALA A 139 9.15 -5.79 -5.41
CA ALA A 139 10.34 -5.65 -6.23
C ALA A 139 11.25 -6.88 -6.05
N TYR A 140 12.31 -6.95 -6.86
CA TYR A 140 13.31 -7.99 -6.68
C TYR A 140 14.73 -7.52 -7.00
N GLY A 141 15.69 -8.27 -6.48
CA GLY A 141 17.10 -8.20 -6.85
C GLY A 141 17.70 -9.57 -7.08
N THR A 142 18.91 -9.60 -7.64
CA THR A 142 19.64 -10.83 -7.97
C THR A 142 21.03 -10.84 -7.36
N ALA A 143 21.56 -12.03 -7.08
CA ALA A 143 22.93 -12.23 -6.63
C ALA A 143 23.57 -13.50 -7.25
N PRO A 144 24.90 -13.53 -7.37
CA PRO A 144 25.64 -14.72 -7.80
C PRO A 144 25.87 -15.75 -6.67
N SER A 145 25.57 -15.38 -5.42
CA SER A 145 25.71 -16.22 -4.22
C SER A 145 24.54 -15.94 -3.28
N PRO A 146 24.12 -16.90 -2.45
CA PRO A 146 22.96 -16.75 -1.56
C PRO A 146 23.15 -15.61 -0.54
N MET A 147 24.41 -15.25 -0.24
CA MET A 147 24.75 -14.16 0.67
C MET A 147 25.07 -12.82 -0.04
N GLY A 148 24.81 -12.73 -1.35
CA GLY A 148 25.10 -11.54 -2.17
C GLY A 148 26.43 -11.61 -2.94
N PRO A 149 26.93 -10.48 -3.48
CA PRO A 149 26.33 -9.15 -3.40
C PRO A 149 25.01 -9.09 -4.19
N TRP A 150 24.04 -8.37 -3.62
CA TRP A 150 22.71 -8.20 -4.20
C TRP A 150 22.66 -6.97 -5.12
N THR A 151 21.95 -7.09 -6.24
CA THR A 151 21.72 -5.99 -7.19
C THR A 151 20.23 -5.86 -7.43
N PHE A 152 19.67 -4.67 -7.16
CA PHE A 152 18.27 -4.35 -7.50
C PHE A 152 18.01 -4.52 -9.00
N GLN A 153 16.86 -5.07 -9.36
CA GLN A 153 16.45 -5.25 -10.76
C GLN A 153 15.23 -4.41 -11.12
N ASP A 154 14.03 -4.81 -10.68
CA ASP A 154 12.78 -4.18 -11.12
C ASP A 154 11.63 -4.38 -10.11
N VAL A 155 10.54 -3.65 -10.34
CA VAL A 155 9.24 -3.87 -9.69
C VAL A 155 8.44 -4.89 -10.51
N ILE A 156 7.98 -5.96 -9.85
CA ILE A 156 7.30 -7.09 -10.52
C ILE A 156 5.82 -7.20 -10.17
N LEU A 157 5.37 -6.63 -9.06
CA LEU A 157 3.95 -6.50 -8.74
C LEU A 157 3.68 -5.07 -8.26
N PRO A 158 2.94 -4.24 -9.03
CA PRO A 158 2.47 -2.94 -8.57
C PRO A 158 1.59 -3.07 -7.31
N ILE A 159 1.14 -1.93 -6.76
CA ILE A 159 0.23 -1.93 -5.62
C ILE A 159 -1.01 -2.80 -5.87
N VAL A 160 -1.48 -3.42 -4.80
CA VAL A 160 -2.68 -4.26 -4.74
C VAL A 160 -3.72 -3.59 -3.84
N SER A 161 -4.87 -4.23 -3.61
CA SER A 161 -5.96 -3.65 -2.82
C SER A 161 -5.69 -3.56 -1.30
N SER A 162 -4.57 -4.12 -0.82
CA SER A 162 -4.07 -3.97 0.56
C SER A 162 -2.88 -3.01 0.61
N THR A 163 -2.62 -2.44 1.80
CA THR A 163 -1.57 -1.44 1.99
C THR A 163 -0.18 -2.04 1.89
N THR A 164 0.08 -3.12 2.62
CA THR A 164 1.32 -3.89 2.45
C THR A 164 1.13 -5.02 1.45
N SER A 165 2.24 -5.57 0.95
CA SER A 165 2.30 -6.79 0.15
C SER A 165 3.40 -7.70 0.72
N HIS A 166 3.34 -9.01 0.48
CA HIS A 166 4.31 -9.97 0.99
C HIS A 166 4.50 -11.08 -0.05
N PRO A 167 5.67 -11.23 -0.67
CA PRO A 167 5.86 -12.18 -1.76
C PRO A 167 6.20 -13.58 -1.24
N GLY A 168 5.71 -14.57 -1.95
CA GLY A 168 6.28 -15.91 -2.02
C GLY A 168 6.36 -16.33 -3.48
N ALA A 169 7.25 -17.24 -3.83
CA ALA A 169 7.34 -17.74 -5.19
C ALA A 169 7.61 -19.25 -5.20
N VAL A 170 6.91 -19.96 -6.07
CA VAL A 170 6.99 -21.42 -6.14
C VAL A 170 6.90 -21.89 -7.59
N GLU A 171 7.69 -22.91 -7.91
CA GLU A 171 7.53 -23.67 -9.15
C GLU A 171 6.57 -24.84 -8.90
N TRP A 172 5.55 -24.94 -9.74
CA TRP A 172 4.59 -26.04 -9.71
C TRP A 172 4.28 -26.50 -11.13
N ASN A 173 4.48 -27.80 -11.39
CA ASN A 173 4.28 -28.43 -12.70
C ASN A 173 5.02 -27.73 -13.86
N GLY A 174 6.24 -27.24 -13.61
CA GLY A 174 7.07 -26.57 -14.61
C GLY A 174 6.69 -25.11 -14.88
N GLU A 175 5.78 -24.53 -14.10
CA GLU A 175 5.40 -23.12 -14.16
C GLU A 175 5.71 -22.43 -12.83
N TRP A 176 6.13 -21.17 -12.89
CA TRP A 176 6.37 -20.35 -11.71
C TRP A 176 5.15 -19.51 -11.37
N TYR A 177 4.90 -19.35 -10.08
CA TYR A 177 3.83 -18.55 -9.53
C TYR A 177 4.36 -17.58 -8.47
N LEU A 178 3.94 -16.32 -8.54
CA LEU A 178 4.04 -15.39 -7.43
C LEU A 178 2.81 -15.59 -6.55
N VAL A 179 3.03 -15.84 -5.27
CA VAL A 179 2.01 -15.84 -4.22
C VAL A 179 2.14 -14.52 -3.46
N TYR A 180 1.03 -13.87 -3.20
CA TYR A 180 0.98 -12.59 -2.48
C TYR A 180 -0.36 -12.47 -1.76
N HIS A 181 -0.61 -11.35 -1.07
CA HIS A 181 -1.90 -11.08 -0.45
C HIS A 181 -2.58 -9.84 -1.04
N THR A 182 -3.90 -9.80 -0.97
CA THR A 182 -4.75 -8.67 -1.36
C THR A 182 -5.84 -8.44 -0.32
N ALA A 183 -6.71 -7.45 -0.52
CA ALA A 183 -7.92 -7.22 0.28
C ALA A 183 -9.22 -7.57 -0.48
N ASP A 184 -9.15 -8.36 -1.56
CA ASP A 184 -10.26 -8.52 -2.51
C ASP A 184 -11.35 -9.51 -2.05
N ALA A 185 -11.06 -10.39 -1.09
CA ALA A 185 -12.05 -11.30 -0.56
C ALA A 185 -13.20 -10.55 0.12
N VAL A 186 -14.38 -11.18 0.19
CA VAL A 186 -15.57 -10.61 0.83
C VAL A 186 -15.26 -10.26 2.30
N GLY A 187 -15.44 -8.99 2.65
CA GLY A 187 -15.13 -8.46 3.97
C GLY A 187 -13.63 -8.29 4.24
N GLY A 188 -12.81 -8.25 3.18
CA GLY A 188 -11.38 -7.99 3.24
C GLY A 188 -11.04 -6.54 3.53
N GLY A 189 -9.81 -6.32 3.98
CA GLY A 189 -9.26 -5.00 4.29
C GLY A 189 -7.77 -5.08 4.60
N HIS A 190 -7.15 -3.95 4.94
CA HIS A 190 -5.70 -3.84 5.16
C HIS A 190 -5.14 -4.84 6.19
N PHE A 191 -5.95 -5.24 7.17
CA PHE A 191 -5.57 -6.22 8.21
C PHE A 191 -6.31 -7.56 8.10
N ARG A 192 -7.24 -7.69 7.14
CA ARG A 192 -7.97 -8.93 6.84
C ARG A 192 -7.77 -9.24 5.37
N ARG A 193 -6.62 -9.84 5.08
CA ARG A 193 -6.13 -10.04 3.72
C ARG A 193 -6.45 -11.45 3.22
N SER A 194 -6.47 -11.61 1.90
CA SER A 194 -6.66 -12.88 1.20
C SER A 194 -5.42 -13.23 0.39
N VAL A 195 -5.12 -14.53 0.28
CA VAL A 195 -4.03 -15.01 -0.59
C VAL A 195 -4.47 -14.92 -2.05
N ALA A 196 -3.60 -14.41 -2.90
CA ALA A 196 -3.68 -14.43 -4.35
C ALA A 196 -2.43 -15.10 -4.93
N PHE A 197 -2.53 -15.63 -6.15
CA PHE A 197 -1.37 -16.13 -6.88
C PHE A 197 -1.57 -15.97 -8.38
N ASP A 198 -0.50 -15.61 -9.07
CA ASP A 198 -0.48 -15.39 -10.51
C ASP A 198 0.81 -15.91 -11.10
N LYS A 199 0.82 -16.15 -12.42
CA LYS A 199 2.00 -16.66 -13.10
C LYS A 199 3.15 -15.65 -13.02
N LEU A 200 4.32 -16.15 -12.63
CA LEU A 200 5.57 -15.43 -12.68
C LEU A 200 6.29 -15.84 -13.98
N ILE A 201 6.33 -14.91 -14.92
CA ILE A 201 6.85 -15.15 -16.28
C ILE A 201 8.30 -14.68 -16.36
N TRP A 202 9.17 -15.54 -16.87
CA TRP A 202 10.60 -15.26 -17.05
C TRP A 202 10.90 -14.78 -18.46
N ASP A 203 11.78 -13.79 -18.57
CA ASP A 203 12.47 -13.42 -19.80
C ASP A 203 13.92 -13.95 -19.73
N ASP A 204 14.11 -15.13 -20.30
CA ASP A 204 15.41 -15.82 -20.38
C ASP A 204 16.33 -15.27 -21.49
N SER A 205 15.91 -14.22 -22.24
CA SER A 205 16.80 -13.54 -23.18
C SER A 205 17.79 -12.60 -22.50
N GLN A 206 17.58 -12.32 -21.21
CA GLN A 206 18.45 -11.50 -20.36
C GLN A 206 19.29 -12.37 -19.42
N ALA A 207 20.43 -11.84 -18.98
CA ALA A 207 21.33 -12.51 -18.04
C ALA A 207 21.69 -11.56 -16.88
N PRO A 208 21.23 -11.83 -15.64
CA PRO A 208 20.33 -12.91 -15.23
C PRO A 208 18.93 -12.79 -15.86
N ALA A 209 18.17 -13.90 -15.85
CA ALA A 209 16.81 -13.91 -16.39
C ALA A 209 15.93 -12.87 -15.67
N LYS A 210 15.19 -12.08 -16.45
CA LYS A 210 14.31 -11.05 -15.91
C LYS A 210 12.97 -11.66 -15.49
N ILE A 211 12.37 -11.14 -14.41
CA ILE A 211 10.98 -11.43 -14.06
C ILE A 211 10.10 -10.34 -14.72
N ASN A 212 9.11 -10.76 -15.50
CA ASN A 212 8.14 -9.83 -16.08
C ASN A 212 7.17 -9.33 -15.02
N VAL A 213 6.63 -8.13 -15.24
CA VAL A 213 5.54 -7.58 -14.41
C VAL A 213 4.38 -8.56 -14.40
N VAL A 214 3.99 -8.98 -13.20
CA VAL A 214 2.92 -9.94 -12.95
C VAL A 214 1.59 -9.32 -13.38
N GLN A 215 0.84 -10.09 -14.16
CA GLN A 215 -0.53 -9.75 -14.51
C GLN A 215 -1.47 -10.38 -13.49
N GLN A 216 -2.09 -9.54 -12.66
CA GLN A 216 -3.05 -9.98 -11.65
C GLN A 216 -4.29 -10.56 -12.33
N THR A 217 -4.70 -11.76 -11.91
CA THR A 217 -5.97 -12.35 -12.33
C THR A 217 -7.04 -12.07 -11.29
N PHE A 218 -8.20 -11.61 -11.77
CA PHE A 218 -9.36 -11.33 -10.92
C PHE A 218 -10.46 -12.34 -11.22
N GLY A 219 -11.21 -12.71 -10.17
CA GLY A 219 -12.46 -13.44 -10.35
C GLY A 219 -13.44 -12.66 -11.23
N PRO A 220 -14.40 -13.35 -11.88
CA PRO A 220 -15.40 -12.68 -12.72
C PRO A 220 -16.18 -11.64 -11.90
N LYS A 221 -16.10 -10.38 -12.32
CA LYS A 221 -16.91 -9.28 -11.77
C LYS A 221 -18.13 -9.06 -12.65
N SER A 222 -19.30 -8.89 -12.02
CA SER A 222 -20.47 -8.41 -12.75
C SER A 222 -20.22 -6.96 -13.20
N PRO A 223 -20.74 -6.53 -14.36
CA PRO A 223 -20.71 -5.13 -14.73
C PRO A 223 -21.33 -4.27 -13.63
N SER A 224 -20.69 -3.15 -13.33
CA SER A 224 -21.28 -2.17 -12.42
C SER A 224 -22.62 -1.69 -12.99
N PRO A 225 -23.65 -1.47 -12.15
CA PRO A 225 -24.89 -0.88 -12.62
C PRO A 225 -24.61 0.52 -13.17
N PRO A 226 -25.41 0.99 -14.15
CA PRO A 226 -25.28 2.36 -14.62
C PRO A 226 -25.41 3.36 -13.45
N THR A 227 -24.58 4.40 -13.42
CA THR A 227 -24.56 5.43 -12.38
C THR A 227 -24.55 6.83 -12.99
N HIS A 228 -25.04 7.81 -12.23
CA HIS A 228 -24.92 9.22 -12.57
C HIS A 228 -23.50 9.76 -12.27
N ASN A 229 -22.74 9.10 -11.41
CA ASN A 229 -21.41 9.55 -11.01
C ASN A 229 -20.39 9.36 -12.15
N VAL A 230 -19.90 10.46 -12.72
CA VAL A 230 -18.89 10.49 -13.78
C VAL A 230 -17.50 10.91 -13.28
N ALA A 231 -17.31 11.06 -11.97
CA ALA A 231 -16.00 11.34 -11.37
C ALA A 231 -14.91 10.31 -11.75
N PRO A 232 -15.19 8.99 -11.86
CA PRO A 232 -14.17 8.01 -12.28
C PRO A 232 -13.61 8.22 -13.71
N GLN A 233 -14.27 9.04 -14.53
CA GLN A 233 -13.78 9.41 -15.88
C GLN A 233 -12.85 10.63 -15.86
N ALA A 234 -12.76 11.33 -14.73
CA ALA A 234 -11.92 12.51 -14.58
C ALA A 234 -10.51 12.13 -14.14
N VAL A 235 -9.54 12.96 -14.50
CA VAL A 235 -8.26 13.02 -13.83
C VAL A 235 -8.43 13.85 -12.55
N ALA A 236 -8.15 13.23 -11.40
CA ALA A 236 -8.14 13.88 -10.09
C ALA A 236 -6.81 14.58 -9.82
N SER A 237 -6.86 15.74 -9.17
CA SER A 237 -5.68 16.48 -8.73
C SER A 237 -5.99 17.33 -7.49
N SER A 238 -4.94 17.66 -6.73
CA SER A 238 -4.97 18.66 -5.67
C SER A 238 -4.04 19.81 -6.05
N VAL A 239 -4.50 21.05 -5.89
CA VAL A 239 -3.68 22.24 -6.19
C VAL A 239 -2.51 22.36 -5.22
N HIS A 240 -2.73 22.04 -3.95
CA HIS A 240 -1.67 21.91 -2.97
C HIS A 240 -1.09 20.50 -3.03
N SER A 241 0.21 20.35 -2.76
CA SER A 241 0.85 19.05 -2.66
C SER A 241 0.09 18.18 -1.67
N THR A 242 -0.24 16.96 -2.10
CA THR A 242 -0.83 15.96 -1.20
C THR A 242 0.29 15.38 -0.34
N PRO A 243 0.18 15.41 1.00
CA PRO A 243 1.14 14.75 1.87
C PRO A 243 1.37 13.30 1.47
N ILE A 244 2.61 12.82 1.62
CA ILE A 244 3.09 11.54 1.09
C ILE A 244 2.31 10.33 1.60
N GLN A 245 1.56 10.46 2.69
CA GLN A 245 0.74 9.42 3.27
C GLN A 245 -0.55 9.18 2.46
N TYR A 246 -1.10 10.23 1.84
CA TYR A 246 -2.44 10.23 1.24
C TYR A 246 -2.39 10.19 -0.28
N TRP A 247 -3.52 9.87 -0.90
CA TRP A 247 -3.58 9.59 -2.33
C TRP A 247 -4.71 10.34 -3.01
N VAL A 248 -4.36 11.08 -4.06
CA VAL A 248 -5.32 11.87 -4.84
C VAL A 248 -6.31 10.98 -5.58
N GLN A 249 -5.87 9.81 -6.05
CA GLN A 249 -6.72 8.90 -6.81
C GLN A 249 -7.85 8.30 -5.96
N ALA A 250 -7.74 8.29 -4.62
CA ALA A 250 -8.83 7.89 -3.73
C ALA A 250 -10.04 8.84 -3.81
N LEU A 251 -9.92 10.01 -4.44
CA LEU A 251 -11.05 10.91 -4.60
C LEU A 251 -12.14 10.33 -5.50
N ASN A 252 -11.79 9.49 -6.48
CA ASN A 252 -12.72 9.02 -7.52
C ASN A 252 -12.50 7.55 -7.92
N ASP A 253 -12.05 6.71 -6.99
CA ASP A 253 -11.88 5.29 -7.24
C ASP A 253 -13.15 4.47 -6.94
N GLY A 254 -14.17 5.10 -6.34
CA GLY A 254 -15.45 4.50 -6.01
C GLY A 254 -15.42 3.64 -4.75
N ILE A 255 -14.35 3.72 -3.93
CA ILE A 255 -14.13 2.86 -2.77
C ILE A 255 -14.36 3.65 -1.47
N ILE A 256 -15.47 3.37 -0.79
CA ILE A 256 -15.74 3.92 0.55
C ILE A 256 -15.56 2.83 1.60
N ARG A 257 -14.43 2.85 2.32
CA ARG A 257 -14.20 1.94 3.45
C ARG A 257 -14.76 2.48 4.75
N GLU A 258 -15.34 1.64 5.60
CA GLU A 258 -15.86 2.08 6.90
C GLU A 258 -14.75 2.64 7.80
N ASN A 259 -13.61 1.94 7.85
CA ASN A 259 -12.43 2.31 8.62
C ASN A 259 -11.24 2.47 7.66
N PRO A 260 -11.15 3.60 6.93
CA PRO A 260 -10.10 3.82 5.95
C PRO A 260 -8.75 4.01 6.64
N LEU A 261 -7.68 3.59 5.97
CA LEU A 261 -6.31 4.01 6.29
C LEU A 261 -5.79 4.85 5.13
N PRO A 262 -4.76 5.68 5.30
CA PRO A 262 -4.02 6.13 4.14
C PRO A 262 -3.54 4.87 3.38
N PRO A 263 -3.71 4.78 2.05
CA PRO A 263 -4.17 5.83 1.13
C PRO A 263 -5.63 5.75 0.65
N ASP A 264 -6.54 5.07 1.35
CA ASP A 264 -7.99 4.98 1.00
C ASP A 264 -8.74 6.33 1.01
N TYR A 265 -8.03 7.43 1.26
CA TYR A 265 -8.58 8.77 1.22
C TYR A 265 -7.48 9.78 0.88
N TRP A 266 -7.90 10.89 0.28
CA TRP A 266 -7.08 12.08 0.18
C TRP A 266 -7.18 12.87 1.49
N CYS A 267 -6.09 13.51 1.93
CA CYS A 267 -6.14 14.44 3.05
C CYS A 267 -5.10 15.56 2.93
N SER A 268 -5.39 16.71 3.53
CA SER A 268 -4.49 17.86 3.60
C SER A 268 -3.75 18.02 4.94
N TYR A 269 -3.90 17.09 5.88
CA TYR A 269 -3.26 17.22 7.19
C TYR A 269 -1.74 17.12 7.07
N GLU A 270 -1.04 18.19 7.48
CA GLU A 270 0.42 18.29 7.50
C GLU A 270 0.89 18.98 8.79
N ALA A 271 0.39 18.49 9.93
CA ALA A 271 0.68 19.07 11.25
C ALA A 271 0.49 20.60 11.27
N THR A 272 1.54 21.36 11.62
CA THR A 272 1.51 22.83 11.69
C THR A 272 1.40 23.50 10.33
N ASP A 273 1.67 22.79 9.23
CA ASP A 273 1.66 23.31 7.86
C ASP A 273 0.33 23.00 7.13
N SER A 274 -0.66 22.44 7.85
CA SER A 274 -1.99 22.17 7.30
C SER A 274 -2.63 23.46 6.73
N PRO A 275 -3.09 23.45 5.47
CA PRO A 275 -3.59 24.65 4.81
C PRO A 275 -5.00 25.02 5.30
N GLN A 276 -5.28 26.32 5.43
CA GLN A 276 -6.64 26.81 5.69
C GLN A 276 -7.63 26.39 4.60
N THR A 277 -7.17 26.43 3.34
CA THR A 277 -8.01 26.14 2.18
C THR A 277 -7.30 25.14 1.27
N SER A 278 -8.00 24.07 0.91
CA SER A 278 -7.56 23.10 -0.08
C SER A 278 -8.45 23.15 -1.31
N THR A 279 -7.86 22.93 -2.48
CA THR A 279 -8.59 22.93 -3.76
C THR A 279 -8.33 21.61 -4.47
N LEU A 280 -9.39 20.82 -4.63
CA LEU A 280 -9.38 19.58 -5.41
C LEU A 280 -9.96 19.85 -6.78
N VAL A 281 -9.46 19.20 -7.83
CA VAL A 281 -9.88 19.44 -9.21
C VAL A 281 -10.09 18.12 -9.93
N TYR A 282 -11.23 18.01 -10.61
CA TYR A 282 -11.47 17.02 -11.65
C TYR A 282 -11.40 17.68 -13.01
N THR A 283 -10.72 17.02 -13.94
CA THR A 283 -10.67 17.41 -15.37
C THR A 283 -11.06 16.22 -16.24
N TRP A 284 -11.98 16.43 -17.16
CA TRP A 284 -12.38 15.46 -18.18
C TRP A 284 -11.76 15.80 -19.53
N ASN A 285 -11.54 14.77 -20.36
CA ASN A 285 -11.06 14.95 -21.74
C ASN A 285 -12.15 15.50 -22.68
N GLU A 286 -13.42 15.40 -22.27
CA GLU A 286 -14.58 15.85 -23.02
C GLU A 286 -15.50 16.68 -22.12
N THR A 287 -16.40 17.46 -22.73
CA THR A 287 -17.40 18.22 -21.97
C THR A 287 -18.41 17.25 -21.37
N VAL A 288 -18.62 17.36 -20.05
CA VAL A 288 -19.64 16.64 -19.30
C VAL A 288 -20.74 17.59 -18.86
N GLN A 289 -21.96 17.06 -18.75
CA GLN A 289 -23.10 17.79 -18.21
C GLN A 289 -23.35 17.34 -16.78
N LEU A 290 -23.26 18.26 -15.81
CA LEU A 290 -23.36 17.97 -14.38
C LEU A 290 -24.53 18.74 -13.75
N ASN A 291 -25.21 18.11 -12.79
CA ASN A 291 -26.30 18.73 -12.02
C ASN A 291 -26.29 18.36 -10.52
N GLY A 292 -25.28 17.61 -10.07
CA GLY A 292 -25.14 17.28 -8.66
C GLY A 292 -23.72 16.90 -8.26
N THR A 293 -23.47 16.91 -6.95
CA THR A 293 -22.22 16.44 -6.35
C THR A 293 -22.49 15.89 -4.95
N SER A 294 -21.65 14.99 -4.48
CA SER A 294 -21.66 14.50 -3.09
C SER A 294 -20.20 14.35 -2.64
N MET A 295 -19.93 14.42 -1.33
CA MET A 295 -18.57 14.26 -0.81
C MET A 295 -18.60 13.48 0.50
N VAL A 296 -17.76 12.45 0.57
CA VAL A 296 -17.62 11.57 1.72
C VAL A 296 -16.39 12.01 2.51
N PHE A 297 -16.58 12.60 3.67
CA PHE A 297 -15.48 13.04 4.52
C PHE A 297 -14.95 11.92 5.42
N PHE A 298 -13.69 12.05 5.82
CA PHE A 298 -13.09 11.35 6.96
C PHE A 298 -12.72 12.37 8.03
N ALA A 299 -12.90 11.99 9.30
CA ALA A 299 -12.40 12.75 10.44
C ALA A 299 -12.05 11.83 11.61
N ASP A 300 -10.94 12.13 12.27
CA ASP A 300 -10.54 11.54 13.56
C ASP A 300 -10.67 12.55 14.72
N HIS A 301 -10.97 13.82 14.42
CA HIS A 301 -11.26 14.89 15.36
C HIS A 301 -12.64 15.49 15.14
N ALA A 302 -13.18 16.14 16.18
CA ALA A 302 -14.46 16.83 16.10
C ALA A 302 -14.38 18.10 15.23
N ALA A 303 -15.53 18.52 14.69
CA ALA A 303 -15.66 19.79 13.97
C ALA A 303 -15.14 20.97 14.83
N GLY A 304 -14.39 21.88 14.20
CA GLY A 304 -13.77 23.02 14.87
C GLY A 304 -12.39 22.74 15.48
N ALA A 305 -11.90 21.49 15.49
CA ALA A 305 -10.52 21.19 15.88
C ALA A 305 -9.51 21.89 14.95
N ASN A 306 -8.31 22.18 15.49
CA ASN A 306 -7.19 22.80 14.78
C ASN A 306 -5.98 21.85 14.66
N GLU A 307 -6.20 20.56 14.89
CA GLU A 307 -5.22 19.49 14.78
C GLU A 307 -5.92 18.22 14.27
N GLY A 308 -5.12 17.25 13.81
CA GLY A 308 -5.63 16.04 13.18
C GLY A 308 -6.49 16.32 11.95
N VAL A 309 -7.43 15.43 11.66
CA VAL A 309 -8.37 15.54 10.56
C VAL A 309 -9.77 15.80 11.09
N ALA A 310 -10.37 16.93 10.70
CA ALA A 310 -11.67 17.34 11.19
C ALA A 310 -12.63 17.63 10.03
N PRO A 311 -13.96 17.58 10.27
CA PRO A 311 -14.94 18.07 9.30
C PRO A 311 -14.59 19.50 8.85
N PRO A 312 -14.73 19.84 7.55
CA PRO A 312 -14.48 21.20 7.09
C PRO A 312 -15.48 22.19 7.69
N GLN A 313 -15.09 23.47 7.78
CA GLN A 313 -16.01 24.55 8.16
C GLN A 313 -16.96 24.91 7.01
N GLU A 314 -16.47 24.78 5.79
CA GLU A 314 -17.21 25.05 4.57
C GLU A 314 -16.60 24.21 3.45
N TRP A 315 -17.44 23.76 2.53
CA TRP A 315 -16.95 23.43 1.21
C TRP A 315 -17.97 23.81 0.14
N TYR A 316 -17.50 23.86 -1.09
CA TYR A 316 -18.32 24.11 -2.25
C TYR A 316 -17.62 23.73 -3.53
N ILE A 317 -18.39 23.64 -4.62
CA ILE A 317 -17.82 23.44 -5.95
C ILE A 317 -17.94 24.68 -6.84
N GLU A 318 -16.97 24.79 -7.73
CA GLU A 318 -16.98 25.68 -8.87
C GLU A 318 -16.79 24.86 -10.14
N TYR A 319 -17.36 25.31 -11.25
CA TYR A 319 -17.19 24.70 -12.56
C TYR A 319 -16.47 25.66 -13.49
N LYS A 320 -15.75 25.13 -14.47
CA LYS A 320 -15.07 25.93 -15.48
C LYS A 320 -16.06 26.20 -16.64
N ASP A 321 -16.44 27.46 -16.84
CA ASP A 321 -17.36 27.84 -17.92
C ASP A 321 -16.70 27.76 -19.31
N GLY A 322 -17.50 27.98 -20.37
CA GLY A 322 -17.01 27.95 -21.75
C GLY A 322 -15.95 29.00 -22.11
N SER A 323 -15.75 30.02 -21.26
CA SER A 323 -14.64 30.99 -21.40
C SER A 323 -13.36 30.54 -20.70
N GLY A 324 -13.42 29.46 -19.92
CA GLY A 324 -12.33 28.97 -19.09
C GLY A 324 -12.28 29.57 -17.68
N THR A 325 -13.30 30.32 -17.27
CA THR A 325 -13.37 30.99 -15.96
C THR A 325 -14.10 30.11 -14.95
N TRP A 326 -13.64 30.10 -13.69
CA TRP A 326 -14.31 29.39 -12.61
C TRP A 326 -15.55 30.14 -12.13
N GLN A 327 -16.69 29.45 -12.11
CA GLN A 327 -17.97 29.97 -11.63
C GLN A 327 -18.48 29.11 -10.47
N ARG A 328 -19.00 29.75 -9.42
CA ARG A 328 -19.67 29.04 -8.32
C ARG A 328 -20.90 28.32 -8.84
N ALA A 329 -21.03 27.02 -8.54
CA ALA A 329 -22.23 26.28 -8.89
C ALA A 329 -23.45 26.86 -8.14
N ALA A 330 -24.54 27.10 -8.86
CA ALA A 330 -25.79 27.60 -8.29
C ALA A 330 -26.57 26.45 -7.63
N ASN A 331 -26.20 26.09 -6.41
CA ASN A 331 -26.81 25.01 -5.63
C ASN A 331 -28.11 25.43 -4.94
N THR A 332 -29.03 24.48 -4.80
CA THR A 332 -30.35 24.70 -4.16
C THR A 332 -30.36 24.31 -2.68
N SER A 333 -29.47 23.41 -2.27
CA SER A 333 -29.28 22.95 -0.89
C SER A 333 -27.89 23.34 -0.38
N SER A 334 -27.72 23.49 0.93
CA SER A 334 -26.40 23.71 1.55
C SER A 334 -25.48 22.51 1.33
N TYR A 335 -24.17 22.77 1.23
CA TYR A 335 -23.15 21.73 1.22
C TYR A 335 -23.05 21.05 2.60
N PRO A 336 -23.34 19.73 2.73
CA PRO A 336 -23.31 19.03 4.01
C PRO A 336 -21.90 18.94 4.59
N LEU A 337 -21.76 19.10 5.91
CA LEU A 337 -20.47 18.99 6.62
C LEU A 337 -20.36 17.69 7.45
N GLU A 338 -21.40 16.87 7.42
CA GLU A 338 -21.46 15.65 8.22
C GLU A 338 -20.47 14.59 7.71
N VAL A 339 -19.81 13.90 8.63
CA VAL A 339 -18.94 12.77 8.33
C VAL A 339 -19.79 11.51 8.27
N THR A 340 -20.17 11.12 7.06
CA THR A 340 -20.99 9.94 6.78
C THR A 340 -20.58 9.29 5.46
N ASN A 341 -20.76 7.97 5.36
CA ASN A 341 -20.51 7.19 4.15
C ASN A 341 -21.63 7.33 3.10
N THR A 342 -22.74 7.97 3.46
CA THR A 342 -23.90 8.19 2.59
C THR A 342 -24.32 9.66 2.66
N PRO A 343 -23.49 10.59 2.15
CA PRO A 343 -23.78 12.02 2.20
C PRO A 343 -24.98 12.36 1.31
N ASP A 344 -25.71 13.41 1.70
CA ASP A 344 -26.75 13.97 0.85
C ASP A 344 -26.15 14.57 -0.43
N VAL A 345 -26.86 14.40 -1.54
CA VAL A 345 -26.50 15.02 -2.83
C VAL A 345 -26.82 16.51 -2.81
N VAL A 346 -25.84 17.32 -3.21
CA VAL A 346 -26.01 18.75 -3.49
C VAL A 346 -26.40 18.92 -4.95
N ALA A 347 -27.66 19.27 -5.19
CA ALA A 347 -28.16 19.58 -6.53
C ALA A 347 -27.90 21.05 -6.90
N PHE A 348 -27.46 21.29 -8.14
CA PHE A 348 -27.23 22.61 -8.70
C PHE A 348 -27.76 22.72 -10.13
N GLU A 349 -27.91 23.96 -10.62
CA GLU A 349 -28.31 24.22 -12.01
C GLU A 349 -27.41 23.47 -12.99
N THR A 350 -27.97 22.83 -14.00
CA THR A 350 -27.18 22.02 -14.93
C THR A 350 -26.10 22.86 -15.64
N VAL A 351 -24.86 22.37 -15.62
CA VAL A 351 -23.72 23.02 -16.27
C VAL A 351 -23.04 22.07 -17.25
N ASP A 352 -22.56 22.62 -18.36
CA ASP A 352 -21.65 21.94 -19.27
C ASP A 352 -20.22 22.40 -18.97
N THR A 353 -19.32 21.46 -18.65
CA THR A 353 -17.95 21.80 -18.26
C THR A 353 -16.95 20.70 -18.61
N VAL A 354 -15.67 21.06 -18.68
CA VAL A 354 -14.55 20.11 -18.77
C VAL A 354 -13.82 19.96 -17.42
N ALA A 355 -14.16 20.77 -16.42
CA ALA A 355 -13.52 20.70 -15.10
C ALA A 355 -14.39 21.27 -13.98
N ILE A 356 -14.37 20.62 -12.83
CA ILE A 356 -14.90 21.15 -11.58
C ILE A 356 -13.78 21.22 -10.54
N ARG A 357 -13.90 22.13 -9.58
CA ARG A 357 -13.04 22.17 -8.42
C ARG A 357 -13.85 22.28 -7.14
N ALA A 358 -13.45 21.53 -6.11
CA ALA A 358 -13.96 21.70 -4.76
C ALA A 358 -13.02 22.60 -3.97
N ILE A 359 -13.59 23.62 -3.31
CA ILE A 359 -12.88 24.45 -2.35
C ILE A 359 -13.27 23.97 -0.96
N LEU A 360 -12.30 23.52 -0.18
CA LEU A 360 -12.46 22.97 1.16
C LEU A 360 -11.83 23.92 2.17
N VAL A 361 -12.61 24.45 3.10
CA VAL A 361 -12.13 25.31 4.19
C VAL A 361 -12.00 24.48 5.46
N ALA A 362 -10.77 24.35 5.95
CA ALA A 362 -10.44 23.54 7.11
C ALA A 362 -11.04 24.08 8.42
N SER A 363 -11.24 23.18 9.38
CA SER A 363 -11.45 23.56 10.79
C SER A 363 -10.17 24.18 11.39
N GLY A 364 -10.34 24.99 12.44
CA GLY A 364 -9.28 25.77 13.05
C GLY A 364 -9.35 27.27 12.75
N ALA A 365 -8.40 28.02 13.28
CA ALA A 365 -8.32 29.47 13.18
C ALA A 365 -6.91 29.97 13.55
N GLN A 366 -6.65 31.25 13.32
CA GLN A 366 -5.44 31.95 13.79
C GLN A 366 -4.12 31.30 13.30
N GLY A 367 -4.13 30.73 12.10
CA GLY A 367 -2.93 30.13 11.49
C GLY A 367 -2.67 28.69 11.89
N GLN A 368 -3.57 28.05 12.65
CA GLN A 368 -3.52 26.64 12.95
C GLN A 368 -4.81 25.97 12.48
N TYR A 369 -4.69 24.97 11.61
CA TYR A 369 -5.81 24.31 10.95
C TYR A 369 -5.66 22.79 11.06
N ALA A 370 -6.80 22.10 11.20
CA ALA A 370 -6.86 20.66 10.98
C ALA A 370 -6.74 20.37 9.47
N GLY A 371 -6.43 19.12 9.11
CA GLY A 371 -6.59 18.66 7.74
C GLY A 371 -8.05 18.37 7.41
N VAL A 372 -8.37 18.37 6.11
CA VAL A 372 -9.64 17.88 5.57
C VAL A 372 -9.38 16.53 4.91
N GLY A 373 -10.09 15.48 5.31
CA GLY A 373 -10.01 14.15 4.71
C GLY A 373 -11.20 13.88 3.80
N VAL A 374 -10.97 13.44 2.57
CA VAL A 374 -12.01 13.10 1.58
C VAL A 374 -11.77 11.69 1.08
N LYS A 375 -12.74 10.82 1.32
CA LYS A 375 -12.72 9.40 0.95
C LYS A 375 -13.26 9.15 -0.46
N GLU A 376 -14.19 9.98 -0.91
CA GLU A 376 -14.78 9.91 -2.25
C GLU A 376 -15.44 11.26 -2.54
N TRP A 377 -15.36 11.71 -3.79
CA TRP A 377 -16.04 12.91 -4.28
C TRP A 377 -16.75 12.61 -5.60
N GLU A 378 -18.08 12.65 -5.57
CA GLU A 378 -18.88 12.33 -6.75
C GLU A 378 -19.20 13.59 -7.57
N ALA A 379 -19.16 13.42 -8.89
CA ALA A 379 -19.64 14.40 -9.87
C ALA A 379 -20.81 13.77 -10.63
N LEU A 380 -22.02 14.27 -10.42
CA LEU A 380 -23.24 13.64 -10.91
C LEU A 380 -23.73 14.30 -12.19
N SER A 381 -23.94 13.47 -13.20
CA SER A 381 -24.45 13.84 -14.52
C SER A 381 -25.98 13.74 -14.60
N THR A 382 -26.55 14.38 -15.62
CA THR A 382 -28.00 14.37 -15.88
C THR A 382 -28.51 13.02 -16.40
N THR A 383 -27.62 12.14 -16.86
CA THR A 383 -27.93 10.84 -17.47
C THR A 383 -27.19 9.70 -16.80
N LEU A 384 -27.65 8.45 -16.98
CA LEU A 384 -26.92 7.28 -16.50
C LEU A 384 -25.78 6.91 -17.45
N HIS A 385 -24.62 6.58 -16.88
CA HIS A 385 -23.44 6.09 -17.58
C HIS A 385 -23.12 4.65 -17.16
N SER A 386 -22.72 3.81 -18.12
CA SER A 386 -22.21 2.45 -17.86
C SER A 386 -20.70 2.44 -18.01
N TYR A 387 -20.03 1.63 -17.20
CA TYR A 387 -18.56 1.53 -17.10
C TYR A 387 -18.08 0.13 -17.42
#